data_AF-A0A060CJB6-F1
#
_entry.id   AF-A0A060CJB6-F1
#
_cell.length_a   1.000
_cell.length_b   1.000
_cell.length_c   1.000
_cell.angle_alpha   90.00
_cell.angle_beta   90.00
_cell.angle_gamma   90.00
#
_symmetry.space_group_name_H-M   'P 1'
#
loop_
_entity.id
_entity.type
_entity.pdbx_description
1 polymer ?
#
loop_
_entity_poly.entity_id
_entity_poly.type
_entity_poly.pdbx_seq_one_letter_code
_entity_poly.pdbx_strand_id
1 'polypeptide(L)' 'MQEIGTFHGGDLQGLTSKLDYIQQLGVNALWISSPLEQIHGWVGGGTKGDFPHYAYHGYYPLDWT' A
#
# COMPACT_ATOMS: atom_id res chain seq x y z
N MET A 1 8.54 -17.06 8.93
CA MET A 1 9.10 -15.71 8.66
C MET A 1 7.93 -14.77 8.47
N GLN A 2 8.05 -13.51 8.87
CA GLN A 2 6.97 -12.54 8.69
C GLN A 2 7.13 -11.92 7.30
N GLU A 3 6.14 -12.09 6.43
CA GLU A 3 6.15 -11.62 5.03
C GLU A 3 5.83 -10.11 4.95
N ILE A 4 6.70 -9.29 5.54
CA ILE A 4 6.48 -7.84 5.71
C ILE A 4 6.53 -7.05 4.40
N GLY A 5 7.19 -7.60 3.37
CA GLY A 5 7.36 -6.96 2.07
C GLY A 5 6.23 -7.25 1.07
N THR A 6 5.10 -7.78 1.53
CA THR A 6 4.01 -8.28 0.67
C THR A 6 2.71 -7.51 0.89
N PHE A 7 1.75 -7.68 -0.02
CA PHE A 7 0.41 -7.11 0.14
C PHE A 7 -0.36 -7.84 1.25
N HIS A 8 -0.94 -7.08 2.18
CA HIS A 8 -1.80 -7.62 3.25
C HIS A 8 -3.30 -7.42 2.98
N GLY A 9 -3.66 -6.92 1.81
CA GLY A 9 -5.05 -6.86 1.33
C GLY A 9 -5.85 -5.62 1.77
N GLY A 10 -5.22 -4.60 2.34
CA GLY A 10 -5.89 -3.31 2.56
C GLY A 10 -6.21 -2.61 1.24
N ASP A 11 -7.42 -2.07 1.10
CA ASP A 11 -7.90 -1.43 -0.12
C ASP A 11 -8.86 -0.25 0.17
N LEU A 12 -9.31 0.43 -0.90
CA LEU A 12 -10.23 1.56 -0.79
C LEU A 12 -11.63 1.15 -0.34
N GLN A 13 -12.06 -0.10 -0.58
CA GLN A 13 -13.35 -0.59 -0.11
C GLN A 13 -13.34 -0.77 1.41
N GLY A 14 -12.27 -1.36 1.95
CA GLY A 14 -12.01 -1.48 3.38
C GLY A 14 -11.91 -0.11 4.04
N LEU A 15 -11.20 0.85 3.43
CA LEU A 15 -11.17 2.24 3.90
C LEU A 15 -12.57 2.86 3.93
N THR A 16 -13.36 2.70 2.85
CA THR A 16 -14.72 3.20 2.75
C THR A 16 -15.62 2.65 3.87
N SER A 17 -15.46 1.37 4.22
CA SER A 17 -16.21 0.73 5.31
C SER A 17 -15.92 1.31 6.71
N LYS A 18 -14.85 2.12 6.84
CA LYS A 18 -14.39 2.72 8.11
C LYS A 18 -14.57 4.24 8.17
N LEU A 19 -15.11 4.89 7.13
CA LEU A 19 -15.21 6.35 7.12
C LEU A 19 -16.00 6.90 8.32
N ASP A 20 -17.12 6.27 8.69
CA ASP A 20 -17.90 6.67 9.87
C ASP A 20 -17.09 6.57 11.17
N TYR A 21 -16.33 5.48 11.32
CA TYR A 21 -15.44 5.29 12.46
C TYR A 21 -14.34 6.37 12.51
N ILE A 22 -13.72 6.67 11.38
CA ILE A 22 -12.65 7.67 11.27
C ILE A 22 -13.21 9.08 11.55
N GLN A 23 -14.39 9.40 11.04
CA GLN A 23 -15.06 10.67 11.30
C GLN A 23 -15.40 10.84 12.78
N GLN A 24 -15.82 9.77 13.47
CA GLN A 24 -16.08 9.80 14.92
C GLN A 24 -14.83 10.11 15.76
N LEU A 25 -13.63 9.81 15.24
CA LEU A 25 -12.37 10.23 15.87
C LEU A 25 -12.05 11.72 15.67
N GLY A 26 -12.85 12.45 14.90
CA GLY A 26 -12.64 13.86 14.59
C GLY A 26 -11.69 14.13 13.42
N VAL A 27 -11.34 13.10 12.65
CA VAL A 27 -10.51 13.25 11.45
C VAL A 27 -11.33 13.89 10.33
N ASN A 28 -10.75 14.89 9.65
CA ASN A 28 -11.41 15.65 8.58
C ASN A 28 -10.69 15.56 7.21
N ALA A 29 -9.54 14.89 7.15
CA ALA A 29 -8.78 14.67 5.92
C ALA A 29 -8.07 13.31 5.99
N LEU A 30 -7.95 12.66 4.84
CA LEU A 30 -7.23 11.40 4.67
C LEU A 30 -6.07 11.60 3.70
N TRP A 31 -4.89 11.13 4.07
CA TRP A 31 -3.76 10.98 3.18
C TRP A 31 -3.52 9.48 2.96
N ILE A 32 -3.59 9.05 1.70
CA ILE A 32 -3.46 7.64 1.30
C ILE A 32 -2.21 7.43 0.44
N SER A 33 -1.81 6.17 0.28
CA SER A 33 -0.82 5.75 -0.72
C SER A 33 -1.27 6.12 -2.14
N SER A 34 -0.31 6.25 -3.06
CA SER A 34 -0.60 6.57 -4.47
C SER A 34 -1.63 5.60 -5.07
N PRO A 35 -2.70 6.09 -5.71
CA PRO A 35 -3.70 5.24 -6.38
C PRO A 35 -3.28 4.80 -7.78
N LEU A 36 -2.12 5.24 -8.26
CA LEU A 36 -1.61 4.93 -9.61
C LEU A 36 -1.18 3.47 -9.74
N GLU A 37 -1.20 2.92 -10.95
CA GLU A 37 -0.73 1.56 -11.23
C GLU A 37 0.73 1.40 -10.79
N GLN A 38 0.98 0.35 -10.00
CA GLN A 38 2.31 0.02 -9.52
C GLN A 38 2.91 -1.12 -10.33
N ILE A 39 4.23 -1.30 -10.26
CA ILE A 39 4.92 -2.44 -10.90
C ILE A 39 4.26 -3.78 -10.54
N HIS A 40 4.23 -4.68 -11.52
CA HIS A 40 3.77 -6.05 -11.30
C HIS A 40 4.92 -6.93 -10.83
N GLY A 41 4.74 -7.60 -9.69
CA GLY A 41 5.75 -8.44 -9.05
C GLY A 41 6.52 -7.73 -7.93
N TRP A 42 7.78 -8.09 -7.76
CA TRP A 42 8.63 -7.62 -6.66
C TRP A 42 10.02 -7.21 -7.15
N VAL A 43 10.68 -6.36 -6.37
CA VAL A 43 12.11 -6.02 -6.54
C VAL A 43 12.91 -6.62 -5.39
N GLY A 44 14.16 -6.99 -5.67
CA GLY A 44 15.06 -7.51 -4.63
C GLY A 44 15.42 -6.41 -3.63
N GLY A 45 15.00 -6.59 -2.38
CA GLY A 45 15.40 -5.76 -1.25
C GLY A 45 16.46 -6.45 -0.38
N GLY A 46 16.87 -5.76 0.70
CA GLY A 46 17.95 -6.23 1.58
C GLY A 46 19.33 -6.06 0.95
N THR A 47 20.38 -6.36 1.72
CA THR A 47 21.77 -6.16 1.27
C THR A 47 22.21 -7.15 0.18
N LYS A 48 21.45 -8.23 -0.04
CA LYS A 48 21.74 -9.27 -1.03
C LYS A 48 20.69 -9.43 -2.11
N GLY A 49 19.64 -8.60 -2.11
CA GLY A 49 18.50 -8.76 -3.03
C GLY A 49 17.65 -10.01 -2.76
N ASP A 50 17.79 -10.62 -1.58
CA ASP A 50 17.16 -11.87 -1.16
C ASP A 50 15.79 -11.67 -0.50
N PHE A 51 15.32 -10.43 -0.43
CA PHE A 51 14.02 -10.09 0.12
C PHE A 51 13.05 -9.64 -0.97
N PRO A 52 11.98 -10.41 -1.26
CA PRO A 52 10.94 -9.97 -2.18
C PRO A 52 10.20 -8.74 -1.63
N HIS A 53 10.40 -7.58 -2.25
CA HIS A 53 9.74 -6.33 -1.86
C HIS A 53 8.74 -5.90 -2.93
N TYR A 54 7.46 -6.05 -2.63
CA TYR A 54 6.35 -5.68 -3.50
C TYR A 54 5.99 -4.19 -3.33
N ALA A 55 5.26 -3.64 -4.30
CA ALA A 55 4.87 -2.23 -4.30
C ALA A 55 3.67 -1.89 -3.37
N TYR A 56 3.49 -2.60 -2.26
CA TYR A 56 2.37 -2.40 -1.31
C TYR A 56 2.33 -0.99 -0.71
N HIS A 57 3.47 -0.29 -0.72
CA HIS A 57 3.63 1.07 -0.21
C HIS A 57 3.23 2.16 -1.23
N GLY A 58 3.06 1.84 -2.52
CA GLY A 58 2.61 2.79 -3.55
C GLY A 58 3.68 3.77 -4.06
N TYR A 59 4.97 3.40 -4.03
CA TYR A 59 6.09 4.27 -4.48
C TYR A 59 6.82 3.74 -5.72
N TYR A 60 6.33 2.68 -6.37
CA TYR A 60 6.91 2.09 -7.59
C TYR A 60 5.90 2.18 -8.75
N PRO A 61 5.61 3.39 -9.24
CA PRO A 61 4.63 3.59 -10.31
C PRO A 61 5.10 2.95 -11.61
N LEU A 62 4.19 2.24 -12.26
CA LEU A 62 4.34 1.69 -13.61
C LEU A 62 3.69 2.62 -14.64
N ASP A 63 2.49 3.11 -14.34
CA ASP A 63 1.74 4.07 -15.15
C ASP A 63 1.35 5.28 -14.29
N TRP A 64 1.37 6.47 -14.89
CA TRP A 64 1.08 7.76 -14.26
C TRP A 64 -0.23 8.39 -14.75
N THR A 65 -0.97 7.71 -15.61
CA THR A 65 -2.21 8.18 -16.24
C THR A 65 -3.47 7.65 -15.58
#